data_AF-A0AAV4VG58-F1
#
_entry.id   AF-A0AAV4VG58-F1
#
_cell.length_a   1.000
_cell.length_b   1.000
_cell.length_c   1.000
_cell.angle_alpha   90.00
_cell.angle_beta   90.00
_cell.angle_gamma   90.00
#
_symmetry.space_group_name_H-M   'P 1'
#
loop_
_entity.id
_entity.type
_entity.pdbx_description
1 polymer ?
#
loop_
_entity_poly.entity_id
_entity_poly.type
_entity_poly.pdbx_seq_one_letter_code
_entity_poly.pdbx_strand_id
1 'polypeptide(L)'
;MDEIFHFPQAVKYYTGIYNEWDPKITTPPGLYLFTIAILRPFSKITNLNVVEIACFRFSNIIYTVGTIYIIHRILQHHHKKREPRVLLLSSFNITTFPVLYFFNFLLLYRLWLNLFCFIDVLLASKKILLCCIHSRGYQHIVSTNKYCLDILSLTRGHV
;
A
#
# COMPACT_ATOMS: atom_id res chain seq x y z
N MET A 1 13.10 7.65 17.25
CA MET A 1 14.33 8.44 17.00
C MET A 1 14.14 9.39 15.81
N ASP A 2 13.45 8.98 14.73
CA ASP A 2 13.21 9.85 13.57
C ASP A 2 12.15 10.96 13.81
N GLU A 3 11.18 10.74 14.73
CA GLU A 3 10.10 11.70 15.06
C GLU A 3 10.61 13.09 15.45
N ILE A 4 11.78 13.18 16.10
CA ILE A 4 12.34 14.45 16.57
C ILE A 4 12.84 15.35 15.43
N PHE A 5 13.26 14.75 14.32
CA PHE A 5 13.71 15.49 13.13
C PHE A 5 12.53 15.82 12.23
N HIS A 6 11.60 14.88 12.10
CA HIS A 6 10.49 15.05 11.19
C HIS A 6 9.36 15.93 11.76
N PHE A 7 9.16 16.00 13.09
CA PHE A 7 8.13 16.86 13.69
C PHE A 7 8.38 18.35 13.40
N PRO A 8 9.58 18.93 13.67
CA PRO A 8 9.87 20.31 13.28
C PRO A 8 9.67 20.58 11.79
N GLN A 9 10.08 19.64 10.93
CA GLN A 9 9.89 19.76 9.48
C GLN A 9 8.40 19.74 9.08
N ALA A 10 7.58 18.91 9.73
CA ALA A 10 6.14 18.86 9.50
C ALA A 10 5.45 20.17 9.93
N VAL A 11 5.89 20.78 11.03
CA VAL A 11 5.41 22.11 11.47
C VAL A 11 5.76 23.18 10.43
N LYS A 12 7.00 23.20 9.92
CA LYS A 12 7.42 24.15 8.87
C LYS A 12 6.56 24.04 7.60
N TYR A 13 6.32 22.82 7.13
CA TYR A 13 5.47 22.64 5.95
C TYR A 13 4.01 23.00 6.26
N TYR A 14 3.52 22.76 7.48
CA TYR A 14 2.17 23.14 7.89
C TYR A 14 1.98 24.66 7.88
N THR A 15 2.99 25.42 8.34
CA THR A 15 3.01 26.89 8.32
C THR A 15 3.26 27.50 6.93
N GLY A 16 3.50 26.66 5.92
CA GLY A 16 3.70 27.10 4.53
C GLY A 16 5.16 27.37 4.15
N ILE A 17 6.11 27.01 5.00
CA ILE A 17 7.54 27.13 4.72
C ILE A 17 7.99 25.84 4.01
N TYR A 18 7.92 25.85 2.67
CA TYR A 18 8.30 24.71 1.83
C TYR A 18 9.77 24.76 1.35
N ASN A 19 10.40 25.94 1.40
CA ASN A 19 11.75 26.17 0.90
C ASN A 19 12.86 25.77 1.88
N GLU A 20 12.51 25.44 3.13
CA GLU A 20 13.46 24.97 4.14
C GLU A 20 13.38 23.47 4.31
N TRP A 21 14.53 22.81 4.32
CA TRP A 21 14.65 21.38 4.48
C TRP A 21 15.77 21.02 5.45
N ASP A 22 15.49 20.17 6.44
CA ASP A 22 16.52 19.62 7.32
C ASP A 22 17.34 18.55 6.56
N PRO A 23 18.65 18.73 6.38
CA PRO A 23 19.51 17.78 5.66
C PRO A 23 19.60 16.40 6.34
N LYS A 24 19.19 16.27 7.61
CA LYS A 24 19.13 14.98 8.32
C LYS A 24 17.96 14.11 7.88
N ILE A 25 17.00 14.67 7.16
CA ILE A 25 15.81 13.96 6.69
C ILE A 25 16.10 13.33 5.33
N THR A 26 16.13 12.01 5.30
CA THR A 26 16.39 11.20 4.09
C THR A 26 15.11 10.77 3.37
N THR A 27 13.93 11.10 3.90
CA THR A 27 12.63 10.80 3.28
C THR A 27 12.23 11.87 2.26
N PRO A 28 11.61 11.53 1.12
CA PRO A 28 11.24 12.51 0.12
C PRO A 28 10.18 13.52 0.64
N PRO A 29 10.23 14.80 0.20
CA PRO A 29 9.35 15.87 0.68
C PRO A 29 7.86 15.64 0.38
N GLY A 30 7.53 14.83 -0.63
CA GLY A 30 6.15 14.55 -1.04
C GLY A 30 5.29 13.94 0.07
N LEU A 31 5.89 13.19 1.01
CA LEU A 31 5.18 12.61 2.15
C LEU A 31 4.61 13.68 3.10
N TYR A 32 5.33 14.78 3.27
CA TYR A 32 4.89 15.90 4.12
C TYR A 32 3.70 16.64 3.50
N LEU A 33 3.77 16.88 2.19
CA LEU A 33 2.69 17.51 1.45
C LEU A 33 1.39 16.69 1.55
N PHE A 34 1.49 15.37 1.39
CA PHE A 34 0.34 14.48 1.54
C PHE A 34 -0.23 14.49 2.97
N THR A 35 0.64 14.46 3.97
CA THR A 35 0.23 14.55 5.39
C THR A 35 -0.54 15.84 5.67
N ILE A 36 -0.07 16.98 5.15
CA ILE A 36 -0.70 18.28 5.33
C ILE A 36 -2.00 18.40 4.54
N ALA A 37 -2.08 17.80 3.35
CA ALA A 37 -3.30 17.75 2.56
C ALA A 37 -4.45 17.06 3.32
N ILE A 38 -4.14 16.11 4.21
CA ILE A 38 -5.12 15.46 5.08
C ILE A 38 -5.35 16.25 6.38
N LEU A 39 -4.29 16.74 7.03
CA LEU A 39 -4.40 17.41 8.33
C LEU A 39 -5.05 18.80 8.26
N ARG A 40 -4.81 19.58 7.20
CA ARG A 40 -5.43 20.92 7.04
C ARG A 40 -6.95 20.90 6.98
N PRO A 41 -7.62 20.09 6.13
CA PRO A 41 -9.07 20.02 6.13
C PRO A 41 -9.59 19.46 7.47
N PHE A 42 -8.90 18.50 8.07
CA PHE A 42 -9.28 17.96 9.37
C PHE A 42 -9.25 19.01 10.49
N SER A 43 -8.20 19.85 10.54
CA SER A 43 -8.12 20.98 11.48
C SER A 43 -9.23 21.99 11.28
N LYS A 44 -9.55 22.31 10.01
CA LYS A 44 -10.62 23.25 9.68
C LYS A 44 -12.00 22.74 10.10
N ILE A 45 -12.22 21.42 10.02
CA ILE A 45 -13.49 20.78 10.43
C ILE A 45 -13.61 20.72 11.95
N THR A 46 -12.51 20.40 12.64
CA THR A 46 -12.53 20.14 14.08
C THR A 46 -12.27 21.39 14.93
N ASN A 47 -11.82 22.50 14.33
CA ASN A 47 -11.31 23.70 15.03
C ASN A 47 -10.19 23.39 16.05
N LEU A 48 -9.53 22.24 15.91
CA LEU A 48 -8.45 21.82 16.80
C LEU A 48 -7.08 22.19 16.21
N ASN A 49 -6.15 22.52 17.10
CA ASN A 49 -4.75 22.72 16.78
C ASN A 49 -4.09 21.37 16.44
N VAL A 50 -4.15 20.97 15.18
CA VAL A 50 -3.55 19.71 14.67
C VAL A 50 -2.01 19.66 14.70
N VAL A 51 -1.36 20.74 15.14
CA VAL A 51 0.10 20.87 15.23
C VAL A 51 0.66 20.15 16.47
N GLU A 52 -0.20 19.57 17.29
CA GLU A 52 0.21 18.77 18.44
C GLU A 52 0.65 17.37 18.02
N ILE A 53 1.71 16.85 18.65
CA ILE A 53 2.24 15.49 18.43
C ILE A 53 1.13 14.43 18.57
N ALA A 54 0.12 14.69 19.40
CA ALA A 54 -1.05 13.83 19.58
C ALA A 54 -1.85 13.61 18.28
N CYS A 55 -2.06 14.64 17.47
CA CYS A 55 -2.80 14.52 16.20
C CYS A 55 -2.00 13.72 15.15
N PHE A 56 -0.68 13.90 15.14
CA PHE A 56 0.21 13.07 14.34
C PHE A 56 0.11 11.59 14.74
N ARG A 57 0.07 11.29 16.05
CA ARG A 57 -0.10 9.91 16.55
C ARG A 57 -1.47 9.32 16.25
N PHE A 58 -2.53 10.12 16.26
CA PHE A 58 -3.85 9.66 15.86
C PHE A 58 -3.87 9.18 14.40
N SER A 59 -3.11 9.85 13.53
CA SER A 59 -2.96 9.42 12.13
C SER A 59 -2.36 8.01 12.03
N ASN A 60 -1.46 7.61 12.94
CA ASN A 60 -0.89 6.25 12.97
C ASN A 60 -1.95 5.17 13.17
N ILE A 61 -3.02 5.45 13.93
CA ILE A 61 -4.11 4.50 14.15
C ILE A 61 -4.87 4.27 12.85
N ILE A 62 -5.24 5.36 12.15
CA ILE A 62 -5.94 5.30 10.86
C ILE A 62 -5.14 4.47 9.85
N TYR A 63 -3.83 4.70 9.77
CA TYR A 63 -2.96 3.97 8.85
C TYR A 63 -2.72 2.51 9.26
N THR A 64 -2.67 2.21 10.55
CA THR A 64 -2.58 0.83 11.03
C THR A 64 -3.82 0.05 10.60
N VAL A 65 -5.01 0.65 10.75
CA VAL A 65 -6.27 0.06 10.26
C VAL A 65 -6.24 -0.14 8.74
N GLY A 66 -5.75 0.86 7.99
CA GLY A 66 -5.57 0.75 6.54
C GLY A 66 -4.61 -0.37 6.12
N THR A 67 -3.52 -0.56 6.86
CA THR A 67 -2.53 -1.61 6.63
C THR A 67 -3.13 -3.00 6.87
N ILE A 68 -3.87 -3.19 7.97
CA ILE A 68 -4.60 -4.45 8.24
C ILE A 68 -5.55 -4.75 7.09
N TYR A 69 -6.29 -3.74 6.62
CA TYR A 69 -7.24 -3.91 5.51
C TYR A 69 -6.54 -4.36 4.22
N ILE A 70 -5.42 -3.73 3.84
CA ILE A 70 -4.70 -4.09 2.63
C ILE A 70 -4.11 -5.50 2.73
N ILE A 71 -3.46 -5.84 3.86
CA ILE A 71 -2.93 -7.18 4.10
C ILE A 71 -4.05 -8.22 4.02
N HIS A 72 -5.22 -7.91 4.59
CA HIS A 72 -6.38 -8.78 4.49
C HIS A 72 -6.83 -8.99 3.04
N ARG A 73 -6.87 -7.93 2.23
CA ARG A 73 -7.22 -8.03 0.79
C ARG A 73 -6.18 -8.83 0.00
N ILE A 74 -4.89 -8.68 0.30
CA ILE A 74 -3.81 -9.47 -0.30
C ILE A 74 -3.98 -10.96 0.07
N LEU A 75 -4.20 -11.26 1.35
CA LEU A 75 -4.40 -12.63 1.81
C LEU A 75 -5.65 -13.28 1.23
N GLN A 76 -6.77 -12.54 1.17
CA GLN A 76 -7.98 -13.00 0.48
C GLN A 76 -7.73 -13.29 -1.01
N HIS A 77 -6.90 -12.48 -1.66
CA HIS A 77 -6.59 -12.65 -3.07
C HIS A 77 -5.76 -13.92 -3.34
N HIS A 78 -4.73 -14.17 -2.52
CA HIS A 78 -3.84 -15.32 -2.66
C HIS A 78 -4.42 -16.61 -2.10
N HIS A 79 -5.22 -16.55 -1.03
CA HIS A 79 -5.74 -17.72 -0.32
C HIS A 79 -7.27 -17.80 -0.36
N LYS A 80 -7.84 -17.82 -1.58
CA LYS A 80 -9.31 -17.85 -1.82
C LYS A 80 -10.08 -18.99 -1.16
N LYS A 81 -9.40 -20.09 -0.77
CA LYS A 81 -10.02 -21.28 -0.18
C LYS A 81 -9.96 -21.33 1.36
N ARG A 82 -9.35 -20.34 2.02
CA ARG A 82 -9.25 -20.32 3.48
C ARG A 82 -10.44 -19.60 4.12
N GLU A 83 -10.82 -20.08 5.30
CA GLU A 83 -11.82 -19.46 6.17
C GLU A 83 -11.53 -17.97 6.41
N PRO A 84 -12.52 -17.07 6.27
CA PRO A 84 -12.33 -15.63 6.39
C PRO A 84 -11.83 -15.21 7.79
N ARG A 85 -12.23 -15.94 8.84
CA ARG A 85 -11.76 -15.71 10.22
C ARG A 85 -10.26 -15.96 10.37
N VAL A 86 -9.75 -17.01 9.72
CA VAL A 86 -8.33 -17.36 9.72
C VAL A 86 -7.52 -16.30 8.97
N LEU A 87 -8.05 -15.77 7.86
CA LEU A 87 -7.41 -14.68 7.12
C LEU A 87 -7.38 -13.38 7.93
N LEU A 88 -8.45 -13.06 8.67
CA LEU A 88 -8.50 -11.87 9.54
C LEU A 88 -7.47 -11.98 10.68
N LEU A 89 -7.44 -13.11 11.38
CA LEU A 89 -6.47 -13.38 12.45
C LEU A 89 -5.03 -13.35 11.92
N SER A 90 -4.80 -13.90 10.72
CA SER A 90 -3.48 -13.85 10.08
C SER A 90 -3.07 -12.42 9.75
N SER A 91 -4.00 -11.60 9.24
CA SER A 91 -3.73 -10.19 8.92
C SER A 91 -3.38 -9.39 10.17
N PHE A 92 -4.10 -9.65 11.26
CA PHE A 92 -3.84 -9.05 12.56
C PHE A 92 -2.48 -9.50 13.12
N ASN A 93 -2.18 -10.79 13.05
CA ASN A 93 -0.92 -11.35 13.54
C ASN A 93 0.30 -10.79 12.77
N ILE A 94 0.17 -10.63 11.46
CA ILE A 94 1.21 -9.99 10.63
C ILE A 94 1.37 -8.51 11.03
N THR A 95 0.28 -7.77 11.22
CA THR A 95 0.37 -6.34 11.55
C THR A 95 0.94 -6.11 12.96
N THR A 96 0.59 -6.99 13.90
CA THR A 96 1.06 -6.96 15.30
C THR A 96 2.47 -7.54 15.45
N PHE A 97 3.05 -8.08 14.38
CA PHE A 97 4.41 -8.60 14.42
C PHE A 97 5.35 -7.51 14.93
N PRO A 98 6.23 -7.78 15.91
CA PRO A 98 6.96 -6.74 16.64
C PRO A 98 7.62 -5.72 15.71
N VAL A 99 8.26 -6.19 14.64
CA VAL A 99 8.90 -5.35 13.62
C VAL A 99 7.92 -4.36 12.99
N LEU A 100 6.75 -4.82 12.53
CA LEU A 100 5.73 -3.98 11.91
C LEU A 100 5.09 -3.03 12.93
N TYR A 101 4.84 -3.50 14.16
CA TYR A 101 4.33 -2.65 15.24
C TYR A 101 5.28 -1.49 15.55
N PHE A 102 6.58 -1.76 15.68
CA PHE A 102 7.61 -0.74 15.89
C PHE A 102 7.62 0.28 14.74
N PHE A 103 7.57 -0.17 13.48
CA PHE A 103 7.56 0.74 12.33
C PHE A 103 6.26 1.54 12.19
N ASN A 104 5.12 0.97 12.59
CA ASN A 104 3.82 1.62 12.44
C ASN A 104 3.53 2.64 13.56
N PHE A 105 3.98 2.38 14.80
CA PHE A 105 3.62 3.22 15.94
C PHE A 105 4.69 4.25 16.32
N LEU A 106 5.98 3.93 16.16
CA LEU A 106 7.09 4.75 16.65
C LEU A 106 7.74 5.63 15.57
N LEU A 107 7.45 5.39 14.28
CA LEU A 107 8.08 6.07 13.15
C LEU A 107 7.01 6.62 12.20
N LEU A 108 6.37 7.71 12.63
CA LEU A 108 5.30 8.47 11.95
C LEU A 108 5.41 8.56 10.42
N TYR A 109 6.63 8.70 9.90
CA TYR A 109 6.90 8.99 8.49
C TYR A 109 7.20 7.73 7.66
N ARG A 110 7.62 6.64 8.32
CA ARG A 110 7.90 5.35 7.68
C ARG A 110 6.64 4.52 7.44
N LEU A 111 5.59 4.76 8.24
CA LEU A 111 4.27 4.16 8.06
C LEU A 111 3.68 4.44 6.68
N TRP A 112 3.87 5.65 6.16
CA TRP A 112 3.41 6.03 4.83
C TRP A 112 4.09 5.22 3.72
N LEU A 113 5.40 5.06 3.81
CA LEU A 113 6.17 4.26 2.84
C LEU A 113 5.70 2.80 2.85
N ASN A 114 5.46 2.23 4.03
CA ASN A 114 4.94 0.87 4.16
C ASN A 114 3.56 0.75 3.51
N LEU A 115 2.65 1.70 3.76
CA LEU A 115 1.32 1.69 3.16
C LEU A 115 1.37 1.79 1.63
N PHE A 116 2.18 2.70 1.09
CA PHE A 116 2.39 2.81 -0.37
C PHE A 116 2.92 1.49 -0.95
N CYS A 117 3.94 0.89 -0.33
CA CYS A 117 4.48 -0.39 -0.77
C CYS A 117 3.40 -1.50 -0.78
N PHE A 118 2.57 -1.58 0.26
CA PHE A 118 1.50 -2.58 0.31
C PHE A 118 0.40 -2.33 -0.74
N ILE A 119 0.07 -1.07 -1.03
CA ILE A 119 -0.85 -0.70 -2.12
C ILE A 119 -0.26 -1.13 -3.47
N ASP A 120 1.02 -0.85 -3.72
CA ASP A 120 1.69 -1.22 -4.95
C ASP A 120 1.71 -2.73 -5.16
N VAL A 121 1.99 -3.49 -4.09
CA VAL A 121 1.90 -4.97 -4.11
C VAL A 121 0.47 -5.45 -4.40
N LEU A 122 -0.55 -4.81 -3.82
CA LEU A 122 -1.95 -5.15 -4.10
C LEU A 122 -2.33 -4.83 -5.57
N LEU A 123 -1.86 -3.72 -6.12
CA LEU A 123 -2.10 -3.34 -7.52
C LEU A 123 -1.36 -4.28 -8.47
N ALA A 124 -0.11 -4.63 -8.16
CA ALA A 124 0.70 -5.57 -8.91
C ALA A 124 0.06 -6.97 -8.93
N SER A 125 -0.37 -7.50 -7.77
CA SER A 125 -1.03 -8.81 -7.70
C SER A 125 -2.32 -8.85 -8.52
N LYS A 126 -3.13 -7.77 -8.51
CA LYS A 126 -4.31 -7.65 -9.39
C LYS A 126 -3.95 -7.59 -10.88
N LYS A 127 -2.95 -6.81 -11.28
CA LYS A 127 -2.50 -6.72 -12.68
C LYS A 127 -1.95 -8.06 -13.19
N ILE A 128 -1.14 -8.74 -12.38
CA ILE A 128 -0.61 -10.07 -12.70
C ILE A 128 -1.76 -11.06 -12.86
N LEU A 129 -2.75 -11.05 -11.94
CA LEU A 129 -3.91 -11.93 -12.07
C LEU A 129 -4.70 -11.64 -13.35
N LEU A 130 -4.92 -10.37 -13.70
CA LEU A 130 -5.59 -10.00 -14.96
C LEU A 130 -4.81 -10.48 -16.19
N CYS A 131 -3.48 -10.35 -16.20
CA CYS A 131 -2.63 -10.92 -17.25
C CYS A 131 -2.73 -12.45 -17.30
N CYS A 132 -2.71 -13.13 -16.15
CA CYS A 132 -2.84 -14.59 -16.08
C CYS A 132 -4.23 -15.07 -16.53
N ILE A 133 -5.31 -14.35 -16.21
CA ILE A 133 -6.67 -14.65 -16.67
C ILE A 133 -6.79 -14.38 -18.16
N HIS A 134 -6.23 -13.28 -18.66
CA HIS A 134 -6.22 -12.98 -20.09
C HIS A 134 -5.43 -14.03 -20.87
N SER A 135 -4.23 -14.42 -20.40
CA SER A 135 -3.42 -15.49 -20.99
C SER A 135 -4.12 -16.85 -20.93
N ARG A 136 -4.76 -17.21 -19.80
CA ARG A 136 -5.56 -18.45 -19.71
C ARG A 136 -6.79 -18.42 -20.60
N GLY A 137 -7.47 -17.28 -20.73
CA GLY A 137 -8.57 -17.09 -21.65
C GLY A 137 -8.12 -17.30 -23.10
N TYR A 138 -6.95 -16.78 -23.46
CA TYR A 138 -6.34 -16.99 -24.77
C TYR A 138 -5.98 -18.47 -25.01
N GLN A 139 -5.39 -19.15 -24.03
CA GLN A 139 -5.09 -20.59 -24.11
C GLN A 139 -6.35 -21.45 -24.22
N HIS A 140 -7.43 -21.08 -23.53
CA HIS A 140 -8.71 -21.79 -23.60
C HIS A 140 -9.42 -21.58 -24.94
N ILE A 141 -9.33 -20.38 -25.53
CA ILE A 141 -9.86 -20.07 -26.87
C ILE A 141 -9.07 -20.82 -27.97
N VAL A 142 -7.75 -20.91 -27.83
CA VAL A 142 -6.91 -21.70 -28.76
C VAL A 142 -7.20 -23.20 -28.61
N SER A 143 -7.48 -23.69 -27.40
CA SER A 143 -7.83 -25.10 -27.15
C SER A 143 -9.24 -25.50 -27.60
N THR A 144 -10.20 -24.57 -27.66
CA THR A 144 -11.58 -24.87 -28.10
C THR A 144 -11.77 -24.72 -29.60
N ASN A 145 -10.85 -24.05 -30.31
CA ASN A 145 -10.85 -24.00 -31.76
C ASN A 145 -10.16 -25.24 -32.35
N LYS A 146 -10.94 -26.33 -32.48
CA LYS A 146 -10.52 -27.59 -33.13
C LYS A 146 -9.95 -27.39 -34.55
N TYR A 147 -10.28 -26.26 -35.19
CA TYR A 147 -9.81 -25.88 -36.52
C TYR A 147 -8.39 -25.29 -36.59
N CYS A 148 -7.79 -24.89 -35.45
CA CYS A 148 -6.45 -24.28 -35.46
C CYS A 148 -5.32 -25.33 -35.31
N LEU A 149 -5.64 -26.51 -34.78
CA LEU A 149 -4.69 -27.63 -34.68
C LEU A 149 -4.37 -28.26 -36.04
N ASP A 150 -5.25 -28.12 -37.05
CA ASP A 150 -5.01 -28.64 -38.39
C ASP A 150 -4.10 -27.75 -39.26
N ILE A 151 -3.99 -26.44 -38.97
CA ILE A 151 -3.07 -25.56 -39.71
C ILE A 151 -1.62 -25.68 -39.21
N LEU A 152 -1.42 -26.03 -37.93
CA LEU A 152 -0.10 -26.27 -37.35
C LEU A 152 0.45 -27.68 -37.62
N SER A 153 -0.39 -28.65 -38.01
CA SER A 153 0.06 -29.96 -38.49
C SER A 153 0.43 -29.97 -39.98
N LEU A 154 -0.17 -29.10 -40.79
CA LEU A 154 0.12 -28.95 -42.22
C LEU A 154 1.44 -28.21 -42.54
N THR A 155 2.02 -27.48 -41.58
CA THR A 155 3.31 -26.79 -41.77
C THR A 155 4.52 -27.58 -41.27
N ARG A 156 4.32 -28.80 -40.71
CA ARG A 156 5.39 -29.70 -40.26
C ARG A 156 5.59 -30.93 -41.14
N GLY A 157 4.95 -31.00 -42.29
CA GLY A 157 5.11 -32.07 -43.27
C GLY A 157 5.43 -31.52 -44.65
N HIS A 158 6.67 -31.07 -44.84
CA HIS A 158 7.44 -30.92 -46.10
C HIS A 158 8.41 -29.75 -45.97
N VAL A 159 9.59 -30.02 -45.41
CA VAL A 159 10.96 -29.89 -45.99
C VAL A 159 11.94 -30.31 -44.89
#